data_AF-A0A9D2J802-F1
#
_entry.id   AF-A0A9D2J802-F1
#
_cell.length_a   1.000
_cell.length_b   1.000
_cell.length_c   1.000
_cell.angle_alpha   90.00
_cell.angle_beta   90.00
_cell.angle_gamma   90.00
#
_symmetry.space_group_name_H-M   'P 1'
#
loop_
_entity.id
_entity.type
_entity.pdbx_description
1 polymer ?
#
loop_
_entity_poly.entity_id
_entity_poly.type
_entity_poly.pdbx_seq_one_letter_code
_entity_poly.pdbx_strand_id
1 'polypeptide(L)'
;MGLTNQSIGMHTLDSDLVVVKKHPSDKVIALAGNPNVGKSTIFNALTGMNQHTGNWPGKTVSNAQGHCESEKNSYIMVDIPGTYSLMAHSAEEEIARNFICFGEPDAVVVVCDATCLERNMNLVLQTMEISSRVIVCVNLMDEARRKKIRLNLPLLSRRLGVPVIGTSARKKSSLDALLHALDQITSPACETHPARIHYPKTIEHAVRMIEPLIEEKTGGRLNSRWLSLRLLCQDSSLLRELSGCLGNDFLRDPELLRGITLARKQLSRDISSREQWDDAVAGAIVSTAEKLCKDVITYENTSYRKLDFTADRLLTSRMTGFPVMLLMLALIFWITIYGANYPSALLSDGLFFIQDRLTDLFQWLHAPDWLHGLLVLGLYRVLAWVVSVMLPPMAIFFPLFTLLEDAGYLPRIAYNLDKPFHCCHACGKQALTMCMGFLSAIALRFFFGFFSFVESRRLYEFPLFCQFK
;
A
#
# COMPACT_ATOMS: atom_id res chain seq x y z
N MET A 1 25.29 -41.50 -11.16
CA MET A 1 26.32 -40.61 -10.58
C MET A 1 25.58 -39.42 -10.00
N GLY A 2 25.18 -39.52 -8.74
CA GLY A 2 24.54 -38.43 -8.02
C GLY A 2 25.59 -37.40 -7.65
N LEU A 3 25.40 -36.16 -8.09
CA LEU A 3 26.21 -35.04 -7.66
C LEU A 3 25.65 -34.57 -6.31
N THR A 4 26.53 -34.66 -5.33
CA THR A 4 26.30 -34.47 -3.90
C THR A 4 26.10 -33.00 -3.53
N ASN A 5 25.30 -32.80 -2.49
CA ASN A 5 24.87 -31.55 -1.89
C ASN A 5 25.99 -30.80 -1.12
N GLN A 6 27.25 -30.86 -1.57
CA GLN A 6 28.43 -30.41 -0.79
C GLN A 6 29.35 -29.41 -1.51
N SER A 7 28.99 -28.93 -2.71
CA SER A 7 29.87 -28.03 -3.49
C SER A 7 29.30 -26.64 -3.77
N ILE A 8 28.18 -26.25 -3.16
CA ILE A 8 27.63 -24.90 -3.25
C ILE A 8 27.57 -24.34 -1.82
N GLY A 9 28.41 -23.34 -1.54
CA GLY A 9 28.46 -22.69 -0.24
C GLY A 9 27.10 -22.10 0.14
N MET A 10 26.64 -22.50 1.33
CA MET A 10 25.69 -21.85 2.24
C MET A 10 24.85 -20.69 1.67
N HIS A 11 24.01 -20.95 0.66
CA HIS A 11 22.95 -20.06 0.22
C HIS A 11 21.77 -20.91 -0.21
N THR A 12 20.90 -21.27 0.73
CA THR A 12 19.52 -21.71 0.45
C THR A 12 18.79 -21.93 1.76
N LEU A 13 17.81 -21.07 2.06
CA LEU A 13 16.53 -21.45 2.65
C LEU A 13 15.47 -20.43 2.20
N ASP A 14 14.60 -20.86 1.28
CA ASP A 14 13.20 -20.44 1.04
C ASP A 14 12.81 -18.95 1.14
N SER A 15 13.57 -18.08 0.46
CA SER A 15 13.00 -16.85 -0.11
C SER A 15 13.55 -16.68 -1.53
N ASP A 16 12.66 -16.68 -2.53
CA ASP A 16 12.97 -16.62 -3.96
C ASP A 16 13.59 -15.27 -4.38
N LEU A 17 14.83 -15.02 -3.96
CA LEU A 17 15.60 -13.82 -4.27
C LEU A 17 17.05 -14.18 -4.56
N VAL A 18 17.26 -14.97 -5.62
CA VAL A 18 18.59 -15.10 -6.22
C VAL A 18 18.90 -13.77 -6.92
N VAL A 19 19.75 -12.94 -6.31
CA VAL A 19 20.26 -11.73 -6.96
C VAL A 19 21.25 -12.17 -8.05
N VAL A 20 20.87 -11.98 -9.31
CA VAL A 20 21.71 -12.42 -10.44
C VAL A 20 22.74 -11.33 -10.73
N LYS A 21 23.96 -11.51 -10.21
CA LYS A 21 25.11 -10.65 -10.54
C LYS A 21 25.66 -11.01 -11.92
N LYS A 22 25.83 -10.03 -12.81
CA LYS A 22 26.48 -10.23 -14.11
C LYS A 22 28.00 -10.18 -13.97
N HIS A 23 28.49 -9.29 -13.11
CA HIS A 23 29.88 -9.20 -12.72
C HIS A 23 30.02 -9.29 -11.19
N PRO A 24 31.12 -9.86 -10.67
CA PRO A 24 31.38 -9.91 -9.22
C PRO A 24 31.55 -8.52 -8.60
N SER A 25 31.83 -7.49 -9.40
CA SER A 25 31.89 -6.08 -8.99
C SER A 25 30.53 -5.39 -8.89
N ASP A 26 29.44 -6.03 -9.34
CA ASP A 26 28.11 -5.43 -9.33
C ASP A 26 27.64 -5.17 -7.89
N LYS A 27 27.22 -3.92 -7.66
CA LYS A 27 26.75 -3.44 -6.37
C LYS A 27 25.23 -3.60 -6.26
N VAL A 28 24.77 -4.21 -5.18
CA VAL A 28 23.34 -4.49 -4.96
C VAL A 28 22.71 -3.32 -4.21
N ILE A 29 21.74 -2.66 -4.83
CA ILE A 29 21.06 -1.49 -4.28
C ILE A 29 19.60 -1.84 -4.04
N ALA A 30 19.15 -1.69 -2.80
CA ALA A 30 17.78 -1.96 -2.42
C ALA A 30 16.93 -0.70 -2.53
N LEU A 31 15.82 -0.73 -3.29
CA LEU A 31 14.90 0.39 -3.42
C LEU A 31 13.70 0.16 -2.49
N ALA A 32 13.65 0.89 -1.38
CA ALA A 32 12.56 0.85 -0.40
C ALA A 32 11.71 2.13 -0.51
N GLY A 33 10.47 2.09 -0.05
CA GLY A 33 9.60 3.27 -0.03
C GLY A 33 8.16 2.93 0.30
N ASN A 34 7.40 3.92 0.75
CA ASN A 34 5.96 3.75 0.97
C ASN A 34 5.23 3.45 -0.36
N PRO A 35 4.06 2.81 -0.33
CA PRO A 35 3.21 2.72 -1.51
C PRO A 35 2.93 4.10 -2.13
N ASN A 36 2.86 4.16 -3.46
CA ASN A 36 2.51 5.37 -4.24
C ASN A 36 3.49 6.56 -4.16
N VAL A 37 4.71 6.40 -3.64
CA VAL A 37 5.75 7.46 -3.64
C VAL A 37 6.50 7.62 -4.97
N GLY A 38 6.11 6.87 -6.01
CA GLY A 38 6.79 6.85 -7.30
C GLY A 38 8.06 5.99 -7.34
N LYS A 39 8.19 5.01 -6.43
CA LYS A 39 9.27 4.02 -6.38
C LYS A 39 9.46 3.31 -7.74
N SER A 40 8.39 2.71 -8.27
CA SER A 40 8.43 2.03 -9.58
C SER A 40 8.75 2.99 -10.74
N THR A 41 8.38 4.27 -10.62
CA THR A 41 8.72 5.29 -11.63
C THR A 41 10.22 5.59 -11.63
N ILE A 42 10.85 5.70 -10.45
CA ILE A 42 12.30 5.86 -10.33
C ILE A 42 13.02 4.60 -10.81
N PHE A 43 12.53 3.41 -10.43
CA PHE A 43 13.07 2.14 -10.88
C PHE A 43 13.07 2.02 -12.41
N ASN A 44 11.94 2.29 -13.06
CA ASN A 44 11.81 2.27 -14.52
C ASN A 44 12.71 3.32 -15.19
N ALA A 45 12.81 4.51 -14.59
CA ALA A 45 13.64 5.59 -15.14
C ALA A 45 15.15 5.29 -15.04
N LEU A 46 15.59 4.57 -14.01
CA LEU A 46 16.99 4.17 -13.83
C LEU A 46 17.35 2.94 -14.67
N THR A 47 16.45 1.97 -14.80
CA THR A 47 16.72 0.68 -15.44
C THR A 47 16.32 0.63 -16.92
N GLY A 48 15.51 1.59 -17.39
CA GLY A 48 14.97 1.62 -18.74
C GLY A 48 13.90 0.56 -19.01
N MET A 49 13.50 -0.22 -18.00
CA MET A 49 12.43 -1.20 -18.10
C MET A 49 11.05 -0.55 -17.91
N ASN A 50 10.02 -1.08 -18.56
CA ASN A 50 8.64 -0.65 -18.37
C ASN A 50 7.92 -1.63 -17.44
N GLN A 51 8.26 -1.63 -16.15
CA GLN A 51 7.62 -2.51 -15.19
C GLN A 51 6.42 -1.83 -14.52
N HIS A 52 5.26 -2.46 -14.62
CA HIS A 52 4.06 -2.14 -13.84
C HIS A 52 3.86 -3.23 -12.79
N THR A 53 4.27 -2.96 -11.55
CA THR A 53 4.02 -3.86 -10.42
C THR A 53 2.57 -3.68 -9.95
N GLY A 54 1.71 -4.64 -10.28
CA GLY A 54 0.39 -4.78 -9.67
C GLY A 54 0.42 -5.89 -8.63
N ASN A 55 0.44 -5.53 -7.34
CA ASN A 55 0.36 -6.50 -6.24
C ASN A 55 -1.11 -6.83 -5.96
N TRP A 56 -1.57 -7.97 -6.45
CA TRP A 56 -2.89 -8.52 -6.08
C TRP A 56 -2.72 -9.52 -4.92
N PRO A 57 -3.65 -9.55 -3.94
CA PRO A 57 -3.60 -10.53 -2.86
C PRO A 57 -3.59 -11.96 -3.43
N GLY A 58 -2.57 -12.75 -3.10
CA GLY A 58 -2.46 -14.16 -3.50
C GLY A 58 -1.45 -14.49 -4.59
N LYS A 59 -0.71 -13.51 -5.15
CA LYS A 59 0.51 -13.80 -5.92
C LYS A 59 1.75 -13.74 -5.02
N THR A 60 2.71 -14.63 -5.25
CA THR A 60 4.06 -14.50 -4.68
C THR A 60 4.64 -13.17 -5.13
N VAL A 61 5.05 -12.36 -4.16
CA VAL A 61 5.60 -11.03 -4.41
C VAL A 61 7.01 -11.22 -4.95
N SER A 62 7.15 -11.34 -6.26
CA SER A 62 8.46 -11.40 -6.90
C SER A 62 9.07 -10.00 -6.91
N ASN A 63 10.20 -9.83 -6.23
CA ASN A 63 10.94 -8.58 -6.28
C ASN A 63 11.49 -8.38 -7.70
N ALA A 64 11.26 -7.18 -8.24
CA ALA A 64 11.84 -6.82 -9.53
C ALA A 64 13.34 -6.57 -9.40
N GLN A 65 14.12 -7.03 -10.37
CA GLN A 65 15.55 -6.73 -10.45
C GLN A 65 15.82 -6.03 -11.78
N GLY A 66 16.61 -4.96 -11.73
CA GLY A 66 17.00 -4.20 -12.90
C GLY A 66 18.44 -3.75 -12.83
N HIS A 67 19.06 -3.58 -14.00
CA HIS A 67 20.44 -3.13 -14.08
C HIS A 67 20.47 -1.66 -14.44
N CYS A 68 21.35 -0.91 -13.79
CA CYS A 68 21.71 0.44 -14.20
C CYS A 68 23.21 0.66 -13.98
N GLU A 69 23.81 1.52 -14.80
CA GLU A 69 25.23 1.82 -14.75
C GLU A 69 25.43 3.32 -14.51
N SER A 70 26.37 3.66 -13.64
CA SER A 70 26.92 5.01 -13.51
C SER A 70 28.28 5.08 -14.23
N GLU A 71 28.90 6.26 -14.25
CA GLU A 71 30.23 6.46 -14.84
C GLU A 71 31.32 5.60 -14.17
N LYS A 72 31.10 5.15 -12.92
CA LYS A 72 32.11 4.44 -12.12
C LYS A 72 31.76 2.99 -11.78
N ASN A 73 30.48 2.67 -11.59
CA ASN A 73 30.03 1.37 -11.07
C ASN A 73 28.79 0.86 -11.79
N SER A 74 28.66 -0.47 -11.84
CA SER A 74 27.44 -1.18 -12.23
C SER A 74 26.59 -1.51 -11.00
N TYR A 75 25.30 -1.21 -11.08
CA TYR A 75 24.33 -1.41 -10.02
C TYR A 75 23.23 -2.39 -10.42
N ILE A 76 22.88 -3.25 -9.47
CA ILE A 76 21.69 -4.10 -9.52
C ILE A 76 20.66 -3.49 -8.57
N MET A 77 19.65 -2.87 -9.14
CA MET A 77 18.53 -2.31 -8.41
C MET A 77 17.54 -3.42 -8.12
N VAL A 78 17.22 -3.63 -6.84
CA VAL A 78 16.18 -4.54 -6.40
C VAL A 78 15.02 -3.73 -5.86
N ASP A 79 13.87 -3.86 -6.51
CA ASP A 79 12.65 -3.19 -6.10
C ASP A 79 11.98 -3.96 -4.96
N ILE A 80 12.01 -3.39 -3.75
CA ILE A 80 11.36 -3.97 -2.59
C ILE A 80 9.87 -3.61 -2.64
N PRO A 81 8.94 -4.49 -2.19
CA PRO A 81 7.52 -4.16 -2.07
C PRO A 81 7.31 -2.88 -1.27
N GLY A 82 6.29 -2.09 -1.64
CA GLY A 82 6.01 -0.82 -0.98
C GLY A 82 5.50 -1.05 0.44
N THR A 83 6.19 -0.51 1.45
CA THR A 83 5.87 -0.76 2.86
C THR A 83 5.87 0.53 3.67
N TYR A 84 5.03 0.63 4.69
CA TYR A 84 4.98 1.80 5.58
C TYR A 84 5.87 1.65 6.82
N SER A 85 6.22 0.40 7.16
CA SER A 85 6.99 0.03 8.34
C SER A 85 7.73 -1.28 8.06
N LEU A 86 8.86 -1.50 8.73
CA LEU A 86 9.57 -2.78 8.78
C LEU A 86 9.16 -3.61 10.01
N MET A 87 8.13 -3.17 10.73
CA MET A 87 7.39 -4.00 11.69
C MET A 87 6.45 -4.89 10.90
N ALA A 88 6.80 -6.16 10.70
CA ALA A 88 6.10 -7.07 9.79
C ALA A 88 4.69 -7.40 10.30
N HIS A 89 3.68 -6.71 9.77
CA HIS A 89 2.26 -7.07 9.94
C HIS A 89 1.66 -7.66 8.66
N SER A 90 2.41 -7.61 7.56
CA SER A 90 2.03 -8.14 6.25
C SER A 90 3.18 -8.92 5.61
N ALA A 91 2.85 -9.83 4.68
CA ALA A 91 3.84 -10.59 3.93
C ALA A 91 4.78 -9.69 3.09
N GLU A 92 4.28 -8.56 2.59
CA GLU A 92 5.08 -7.56 1.86
C GLU A 92 6.11 -6.89 2.77
N GLU A 93 5.72 -6.55 4.00
CA GLU A 93 6.62 -5.98 5.03
C GLU A 93 7.65 -6.98 5.52
N GLU A 94 7.27 -8.26 5.65
CA GLU A 94 8.18 -9.36 5.97
C GLU A 94 9.26 -9.46 4.87
N ILE A 95 8.87 -9.60 3.60
CA ILE A 95 9.82 -9.66 2.46
C ILE A 95 10.75 -8.44 2.44
N ALA A 96 10.21 -7.24 2.67
CA ALA A 96 11.00 -6.01 2.69
C ALA A 96 12.04 -5.98 3.81
N ARG A 97 11.62 -6.32 5.04
CA ARG A 97 12.51 -6.40 6.20
C ARG A 97 13.62 -7.43 5.96
N ASN A 98 13.26 -8.60 5.47
CA ASN A 98 14.18 -9.71 5.31
C ASN A 98 15.24 -9.39 4.25
N PHE A 99 14.85 -8.75 3.15
CA PHE A 99 15.81 -8.33 2.13
C PHE A 99 16.78 -7.25 2.65
N ILE A 100 16.29 -6.27 3.42
CA ILE A 100 17.15 -5.22 4.00
C ILE A 100 18.11 -5.79 5.05
N CYS A 101 17.67 -6.77 5.85
CA CYS A 101 18.48 -7.36 6.92
C CYS A 101 19.45 -8.44 6.43
N PHE A 102 18.99 -9.34 5.56
CA PHE A 102 19.70 -10.57 5.19
C PHE A 102 20.14 -10.60 3.72
N GLY A 103 19.63 -9.70 2.89
CA GLY A 103 20.01 -9.60 1.47
C GLY A 103 21.36 -8.92 1.23
N GLU A 104 22.05 -8.51 2.29
CA GLU A 104 23.36 -7.81 2.27
C GLU A 104 23.47 -6.73 1.17
N PRO A 105 22.52 -5.76 1.10
CA PRO A 105 22.61 -4.70 0.10
C PRO A 105 23.82 -3.78 0.38
N ASP A 106 24.55 -3.40 -0.67
CA ASP A 106 25.68 -2.46 -0.58
C ASP A 106 25.21 -1.06 -0.16
N ALA A 107 23.98 -0.66 -0.55
CA ALA A 107 23.28 0.52 -0.05
C ALA A 107 21.76 0.39 -0.21
N VAL A 108 21.01 1.16 0.58
CA VAL A 108 19.53 1.21 0.53
C VAL A 108 19.08 2.61 0.14
N VAL A 109 18.28 2.73 -0.91
CA VAL A 109 17.64 3.98 -1.33
C VAL A 109 16.20 3.98 -0.84
N VAL A 110 15.88 4.88 0.08
CA VAL A 110 14.51 5.05 0.59
C VAL A 110 13.83 6.19 -0.15
N VAL A 111 12.86 5.86 -0.99
CA VAL A 111 12.06 6.81 -1.75
C VAL A 111 10.94 7.37 -0.86
N CYS A 112 10.93 8.69 -0.73
CA CYS A 112 9.96 9.44 0.04
C CYS A 112 9.21 10.41 -0.87
N ASP A 113 7.92 10.58 -0.66
CA ASP A 113 7.15 11.67 -1.25
C ASP A 113 7.45 13.00 -0.54
N ALA A 114 7.80 14.03 -1.32
CA ALA A 114 8.02 15.40 -0.89
C ALA A 114 6.79 16.06 -0.24
N THR A 115 5.57 15.67 -0.62
CA THR A 115 4.33 16.29 -0.11
C THR A 115 3.99 15.82 1.31
N CYS A 116 4.36 14.59 1.67
CA CYS A 116 4.09 13.98 2.97
C CYS A 116 5.35 13.41 3.66
N LEU A 117 6.45 14.17 3.60
CA LEU A 117 7.78 13.73 4.05
C LEU A 117 7.83 13.22 5.50
N GLU A 118 7.11 13.87 6.43
CA GLU A 118 7.09 13.48 7.85
C GLU A 118 6.59 12.05 8.07
N ARG A 119 5.55 11.63 7.32
CA ARG A 119 5.00 10.27 7.39
C ARG A 119 5.96 9.23 6.81
N ASN A 120 6.67 9.58 5.75
CA ASN A 120 7.64 8.70 5.09
C ASN A 120 8.91 8.51 5.93
N MET A 121 9.19 9.44 6.85
CA MET A 121 10.36 9.38 7.72
C MET A 121 10.34 8.18 8.67
N ASN A 122 9.16 7.58 8.94
CA ASN A 122 9.06 6.34 9.72
C ASN A 122 9.89 5.21 9.09
N LEU A 123 9.70 4.97 7.78
CA LEU A 123 10.46 3.95 7.06
C LEU A 123 11.95 4.29 7.01
N VAL A 124 12.29 5.55 6.71
CA VAL A 124 13.68 6.04 6.65
C VAL A 124 14.42 5.75 7.95
N LEU A 125 13.84 6.12 9.09
CA LEU A 125 14.46 5.95 10.40
C LEU A 125 14.64 4.46 10.73
N GLN A 126 13.66 3.62 10.43
CA GLN A 126 13.77 2.18 10.65
C GLN A 126 14.83 1.52 9.75
N THR A 127 14.95 1.96 8.49
CA THR A 127 16.02 1.49 7.59
C THR A 127 17.40 1.91 8.08
N MET A 128 17.53 3.14 8.60
CA MET A 128 18.78 3.66 9.18
C MET A 128 19.21 2.93 10.47
N GLU A 129 18.29 2.28 11.19
CA GLU A 129 18.65 1.40 12.30
C GLU A 129 19.23 0.06 11.85
N ILE A 130 18.88 -0.41 10.66
CA ILE A 130 19.36 -1.69 10.12
C ILE A 130 20.67 -1.52 9.36
N SER A 131 20.71 -0.55 8.45
CA SER A 131 21.87 -0.28 7.58
C SER A 131 22.38 1.14 7.76
N SER A 132 23.70 1.31 7.77
CA SER A 132 24.32 2.63 7.82
C SER A 132 24.33 3.32 6.45
N ARG A 133 24.36 2.56 5.36
CA ARG A 133 24.48 3.05 3.99
C ARG A 133 23.10 3.32 3.36
N VAL A 134 22.45 4.37 3.85
CA VAL A 134 21.12 4.77 3.38
C VAL A 134 21.19 6.09 2.58
N ILE A 135 20.44 6.17 1.49
CA ILE A 135 20.19 7.40 0.74
C ILE A 135 18.71 7.71 0.80
N VAL A 136 18.35 8.95 1.17
CA VAL A 136 16.95 9.39 1.15
C VAL A 136 16.67 10.10 -0.16
N CYS A 137 15.80 9.51 -0.98
CA CYS A 137 15.39 10.05 -2.26
C CYS A 137 14.01 10.71 -2.11
N VAL A 138 13.96 12.04 -2.06
CA VAL A 138 12.72 12.81 -1.94
C VAL A 138 12.15 13.08 -3.33
N ASN A 139 11.19 12.26 -3.75
CA ASN A 139 10.53 12.33 -5.05
C ASN A 139 9.32 13.28 -5.03
N LEU A 140 8.71 13.53 -6.19
CA LEU A 140 7.54 14.42 -6.36
C LEU A 140 7.81 15.88 -5.98
N MET A 141 9.06 16.33 -6.15
CA MET A 141 9.46 17.72 -5.89
C MET A 141 8.70 18.76 -6.73
N ASP A 142 8.23 18.37 -7.92
CA ASP A 142 7.37 19.19 -8.77
C ASP A 142 5.95 19.36 -8.19
N GLU A 143 5.40 18.33 -7.57
CA GLU A 143 4.11 18.40 -6.89
C GLU A 143 4.19 19.21 -5.59
N ALA A 144 5.26 19.02 -4.82
CA ALA A 144 5.51 19.84 -3.63
C ALA A 144 5.56 21.34 -3.95
N ARG A 145 6.19 21.72 -5.08
CA ARG A 145 6.21 23.11 -5.56
C ARG A 145 4.81 23.61 -5.93
N ARG A 146 3.99 22.80 -6.61
CA ARG A 146 2.59 23.16 -6.93
C ARG A 146 1.76 23.37 -5.67
N LYS A 147 1.98 22.54 -4.64
CA LYS A 147 1.36 22.65 -3.31
C LYS A 147 1.99 23.73 -2.42
N LYS A 148 2.96 24.51 -2.92
CA LYS A 148 3.69 25.57 -2.19
C LYS A 148 4.39 25.07 -0.91
N ILE A 149 4.92 23.86 -0.97
CA ILE A 149 5.74 23.24 0.07
C ILE A 149 7.21 23.48 -0.30
N ARG A 150 7.95 24.12 0.60
CA ARG A 150 9.40 24.34 0.45
C ARG A 150 10.16 23.41 1.41
N LEU A 151 11.08 22.63 0.84
CA LEU A 151 11.89 21.64 1.57
C LEU A 151 13.36 22.05 1.57
N ASN A 152 13.97 22.08 2.74
CA ASN A 152 15.41 22.29 2.91
C ASN A 152 16.16 20.95 2.97
N LEU A 153 16.44 20.36 1.81
CA LEU A 153 17.12 19.06 1.71
C LEU A 153 18.54 19.07 2.32
N PRO A 154 19.37 20.12 2.16
CA PRO A 154 20.67 20.19 2.82
C PRO A 154 20.58 20.15 4.35
N LEU A 155 19.61 20.86 4.94
CA LEU A 155 19.39 20.81 6.38
C LEU A 155 18.95 19.42 6.84
N LEU A 156 18.05 18.78 6.09
CA LEU A 156 17.60 17.42 6.39
C LEU A 156 18.76 16.42 6.31
N SER A 157 19.62 16.53 5.31
CA SER A 157 20.80 15.66 5.16
C SER A 157 21.76 15.80 6.34
N ARG A 158 22.01 17.03 6.82
CA ARG A 158 22.83 17.26 8.02
C ARG A 158 22.21 16.67 9.28
N ARG A 159 20.89 16.77 9.44
CA ARG A 159 20.18 16.25 10.62
C ARG A 159 20.08 14.73 10.63
N LEU A 160 19.87 14.12 9.46
CA LEU A 160 19.81 12.66 9.32
C LEU A 160 21.20 12.02 9.28
N GLY A 161 22.26 12.75 8.91
CA GLY A 161 23.60 12.21 8.76
C GLY A 161 23.77 11.30 7.53
N VAL A 162 22.81 11.36 6.59
CA VAL A 162 22.79 10.60 5.33
C VAL A 162 22.49 11.53 4.16
N PRO A 163 22.94 11.20 2.93
CA PRO A 163 22.64 12.01 1.75
C PRO A 163 21.13 12.04 1.45
N VAL A 164 20.62 13.25 1.23
CA VAL A 164 19.22 13.50 0.86
C VAL A 164 19.18 14.14 -0.51
N ILE A 165 18.63 13.45 -1.50
CA ILE A 165 18.55 13.91 -2.88
C ILE A 165 17.09 14.17 -3.26
N GLY A 166 16.84 15.35 -3.84
CA GLY A 166 15.51 15.70 -4.35
C GLY A 166 15.37 15.29 -5.80
N THR A 167 14.40 14.44 -6.11
CA THR A 167 14.16 13.93 -7.45
C THR A 167 12.78 14.31 -7.97
N SER A 168 12.68 14.37 -9.29
CA SER A 168 11.41 14.35 -10.00
C SER A 168 11.60 13.38 -11.14
N ALA A 169 10.94 12.23 -11.08
CA ALA A 169 11.18 11.11 -12.00
C ALA A 169 11.06 11.49 -13.51
N ARG A 170 10.39 12.61 -13.82
CA ARG A 170 10.30 13.17 -15.17
C ARG A 170 11.57 13.88 -15.66
N LYS A 171 12.51 14.22 -14.78
CA LYS A 171 13.74 14.97 -15.08
C LYS A 171 14.98 14.10 -14.93
N LYS A 172 15.60 13.76 -16.06
CA LYS A 172 16.84 12.95 -16.12
C LYS A 172 17.98 13.51 -15.25
N SER A 173 18.16 14.83 -15.25
CA SER A 173 19.21 15.50 -14.44
C SER A 173 19.13 15.22 -12.94
N SER A 174 17.94 14.86 -12.42
CA SER A 174 17.79 14.52 -10.99
C SER A 174 18.16 13.08 -10.67
N LEU A 175 18.10 12.19 -11.66
CA LEU A 175 18.55 10.80 -11.53
C LEU A 175 20.08 10.72 -11.54
N ASP A 176 20.75 11.57 -12.33
CA ASP A 176 22.22 11.67 -12.33
C ASP A 176 22.76 12.04 -10.95
N ALA A 177 22.08 12.95 -10.23
CA ALA A 177 22.42 13.30 -8.86
C ALA A 177 22.26 12.12 -7.87
N LEU A 178 21.28 11.25 -8.10
CA LEU A 178 21.07 10.03 -7.31
C LEU A 178 22.18 8.99 -7.59
N LEU A 179 22.56 8.80 -8.86
CA LEU A 179 23.66 7.92 -9.26
C LEU A 179 25.00 8.40 -8.67
N HIS A 180 25.27 9.70 -8.70
CA HIS A 180 26.47 10.27 -8.08
C HIS A 180 26.48 10.07 -6.55
N ALA A 181 25.34 10.17 -5.89
CA ALA A 181 25.23 9.88 -4.45
C ALA A 181 25.46 8.39 -4.15
N LEU A 182 25.01 7.49 -5.05
CA LEU A 182 25.29 6.06 -4.97
C LEU A 182 26.78 5.75 -5.13
N ASP A 183 27.46 6.40 -6.08
CA ASP A 183 28.90 6.26 -6.25
C ASP A 183 29.67 6.68 -4.99
N GLN A 184 29.21 7.75 -4.32
CA GLN A 184 29.80 8.21 -3.07
C GLN A 184 29.57 7.25 -1.91
N ILE A 185 28.34 6.75 -1.71
CA ILE A 185 28.01 5.91 -0.55
C ILE A 185 28.57 4.49 -0.67
N THR A 186 28.71 3.99 -1.90
CA THR A 186 29.27 2.65 -2.18
C THR A 186 30.80 2.65 -2.18
N SER A 187 31.43 3.83 -2.17
CA SER A 187 32.88 3.95 -2.03
C SER A 187 33.32 3.56 -0.61
N PRO A 188 34.41 2.79 -0.44
CA PRO A 188 34.88 2.31 0.86
C PRO A 188 35.34 3.43 1.82
N ALA A 189 35.58 4.64 1.31
CA ALA A 189 35.97 5.80 2.11
C ALA A 189 34.80 6.56 2.76
N CYS A 190 33.54 6.19 2.46
CA CYS A 190 32.37 6.90 2.95
C CYS A 190 31.94 6.35 4.31
N GLU A 191 32.20 7.11 5.38
CA GLU A 191 31.64 6.86 6.70
C GLU A 191 30.36 7.70 6.90
N THR A 192 29.23 7.01 7.00
CA THR A 192 27.94 7.62 7.30
C THR A 192 27.59 7.43 8.77
N HIS A 193 27.15 8.49 9.44
CA HIS A 193 26.70 8.45 10.83
C HIS A 193 25.20 8.77 10.90
N PRO A 194 24.32 7.78 10.66
CA PRO A 194 22.89 7.99 10.69
C PRO A 194 22.41 8.46 12.07
N ALA A 195 21.43 9.36 12.06
CA ALA A 195 20.76 9.84 13.26
C ALA A 195 20.14 8.68 14.05
N ARG A 196 20.37 8.68 15.36
CA ARG A 196 19.88 7.62 16.25
C ARG A 196 18.50 7.95 16.81
N ILE A 197 17.62 6.96 16.80
CA ILE A 197 16.33 7.02 17.49
C ILE A 197 16.57 6.85 18.99
N HIS A 198 15.96 7.73 19.77
CA HIS A 198 16.04 7.70 21.23
C HIS A 198 14.73 7.15 21.77
N TYR A 199 14.77 5.92 22.28
CA TYR A 199 13.62 5.27 22.90
C TYR A 199 13.45 5.71 24.36
N PRO A 200 12.29 5.43 24.98
CA PRO A 200 12.12 5.60 26.42
C PRO A 200 13.26 4.96 27.21
N LYS A 201 13.67 5.60 28.31
CA LYS A 201 14.84 5.19 29.12
C LYS A 201 14.78 3.72 29.56
N THR A 202 13.58 3.19 29.77
CA THR A 202 13.31 1.80 30.13
C THR A 202 13.75 0.84 29.02
N ILE A 203 13.38 1.14 27.77
CA ILE A 203 13.76 0.39 26.57
C ILE A 203 15.27 0.50 26.33
N GLU A 204 15.84 1.70 26.43
CA GLU A 204 17.28 1.92 26.25
C GLU A 204 18.12 1.13 27.26
N HIS A 205 17.69 1.06 28.52
CA HIS A 205 18.36 0.26 29.53
C HIS A 205 18.29 -1.25 29.21
N ALA A 206 17.14 -1.73 28.76
CA ALA A 206 16.96 -3.12 28.35
C ALA A 206 17.85 -3.50 27.16
N VAL A 207 17.94 -2.63 26.16
CA VAL A 207 18.80 -2.83 24.98
C VAL A 207 20.27 -2.88 25.38
N ARG A 208 20.75 -1.94 26.20
CA ARG A 208 22.16 -1.90 26.65
C ARG A 208 22.62 -3.16 27.40
N MET A 209 21.70 -3.88 28.04
CA MET A 209 22.04 -5.14 28.72
C MET A 209 22.29 -6.30 27.76
N ILE A 210 21.66 -6.29 26.58
CA ILE A 210 21.69 -7.42 25.63
C ILE A 210 22.63 -7.13 24.45
N GLU A 211 22.77 -5.86 24.07
CA GLU A 211 23.62 -5.39 22.97
C GLU A 211 25.04 -6.00 22.96
N PRO A 212 25.83 -6.02 24.06
CA PRO A 212 27.17 -6.61 24.04
C PRO A 212 27.17 -8.12 23.78
N LEU A 213 26.18 -8.86 24.33
CA LEU A 213 26.04 -10.31 24.12
C LEU A 213 25.72 -10.64 22.65
N ILE A 214 24.98 -9.76 22.00
CA ILE A 214 24.61 -9.90 20.59
C ILE A 214 25.78 -9.51 19.69
N GLU A 215 26.50 -8.44 20.01
CA GLU A 215 27.65 -7.97 19.24
C GLU A 215 28.74 -9.04 19.16
N GLU A 216 29.07 -9.67 20.30
CA GLU A 216 30.05 -10.76 20.37
C GLU A 216 29.70 -11.93 19.44
N LYS A 217 28.40 -12.26 19.34
CA LYS A 217 27.94 -13.43 18.57
C LYS A 217 27.63 -13.16 17.11
N THR A 218 27.20 -11.94 16.79
CA THR A 218 26.87 -11.57 15.40
C THR A 218 28.10 -11.19 14.59
N GLY A 219 29.23 -10.92 15.25
CA GLY A 219 30.50 -10.60 14.60
C GLY A 219 30.40 -9.36 13.68
N GLY A 220 29.49 -8.44 14.01
CA GLY A 220 29.24 -7.23 13.23
C GLY A 220 28.47 -7.41 11.92
N ARG A 221 27.94 -8.62 11.61
CA ARG A 221 27.15 -8.85 10.38
C ARG A 221 25.82 -8.09 10.36
N LEU A 222 25.23 -7.90 11.54
CA LEU A 222 23.96 -7.21 11.73
C LEU A 222 24.12 -6.11 12.76
N ASN A 223 23.27 -5.09 12.69
CA ASN A 223 23.22 -4.05 13.70
C ASN A 223 22.74 -4.64 15.04
N SER A 224 23.65 -4.72 16.02
CA SER A 224 23.43 -5.37 17.32
C SER A 224 22.34 -4.67 18.14
N ARG A 225 22.21 -3.35 18.00
CA ARG A 225 21.17 -2.56 18.66
C ARG A 225 19.78 -2.86 18.09
N TRP A 226 19.64 -2.84 16.77
CA TRP A 226 18.36 -3.17 16.12
C TRP A 226 17.93 -4.59 16.46
N LEU A 227 18.86 -5.54 16.43
CA LEU A 227 18.58 -6.93 16.78
C LEU A 227 18.16 -7.08 18.26
N SER A 228 18.80 -6.35 19.18
CA SER A 228 18.37 -6.28 20.59
C SER A 228 16.91 -5.83 20.74
N LEU A 229 16.52 -4.75 20.05
CA LEU A 229 15.14 -4.22 20.08
C LEU A 229 14.13 -5.26 19.56
N ARG A 230 14.48 -5.96 18.47
CA ARG A 230 13.61 -6.98 17.86
C ARG A 230 13.48 -8.24 18.71
N LEU A 231 14.58 -8.70 19.32
CA LEU A 231 14.56 -9.85 20.22
C LEU A 231 13.72 -9.57 21.47
N LEU A 232 13.75 -8.34 22.00
CA LEU A 232 12.89 -7.94 23.12
C LEU A 232 11.39 -8.06 22.76
N CYS A 233 11.02 -7.73 21.51
CA CYS A 233 9.64 -7.74 20.99
C CYS A 233 9.06 -9.15 20.69
N GLN A 234 9.88 -10.22 20.67
CA GLN A 234 9.46 -11.60 20.28
C GLN A 234 8.76 -11.68 18.91
N ASP A 235 9.33 -11.06 17.88
CA ASP A 235 8.82 -11.24 16.53
C ASP A 235 9.11 -12.67 16.02
N SER A 236 8.08 -13.51 15.98
CA SER A 236 8.19 -14.94 15.62
C SER A 236 8.59 -15.18 14.17
N SER A 237 8.32 -14.22 13.26
CA SER A 237 8.79 -14.28 11.88
C SER A 237 10.31 -14.11 11.82
N LEU A 238 10.80 -13.03 12.42
CA LEU A 238 12.22 -12.68 12.50
C LEU A 238 13.04 -13.74 13.25
N LEU A 239 12.50 -14.32 14.34
CA LEU A 239 13.16 -15.40 15.06
C LEU A 239 13.38 -16.66 14.20
N ARG A 240 12.42 -17.00 13.33
CA ARG A 240 12.56 -18.15 12.40
C ARG A 240 13.66 -17.89 11.39
N GLU A 241 13.71 -16.71 10.80
CA GLU A 241 14.74 -16.37 9.81
C GLU A 241 16.14 -16.22 10.41
N LEU A 242 16.24 -15.60 11.60
CA LEU A 242 17.50 -15.54 12.34
C LEU A 242 18.06 -16.94 12.60
N SER A 243 17.18 -17.90 12.95
CA SER A 243 17.60 -19.30 13.16
C SER A 243 18.14 -19.95 11.89
N GLY A 244 17.61 -19.56 10.72
CA GLY A 244 18.08 -20.00 9.41
C GLY A 244 19.43 -19.39 9.01
N CYS A 245 19.61 -18.07 9.22
CA CYS A 245 20.82 -17.35 8.80
C CYS A 245 22.00 -17.47 9.79
N LEU A 246 21.75 -17.42 11.10
CA LEU A 246 22.79 -17.43 12.14
C LEU A 246 22.95 -18.80 12.81
N GLY A 247 22.11 -19.78 12.43
CA GLY A 247 22.10 -21.13 13.01
C GLY A 247 21.30 -21.22 14.32
N ASN A 248 20.79 -22.43 14.60
CA ASN A 248 19.96 -22.70 15.79
C ASN A 248 20.69 -22.49 17.13
N ASP A 249 22.01 -22.45 17.15
CA ASP A 249 22.80 -22.29 18.37
C ASP A 249 22.76 -20.86 18.92
N PHE A 250 22.54 -19.85 18.07
CA PHE A 250 22.47 -18.45 18.49
C PHE A 250 21.32 -18.19 19.46
N LEU A 251 20.12 -18.68 19.15
CA LEU A 251 18.92 -18.49 19.99
C LEU A 251 18.85 -19.44 21.19
N ARG A 252 19.67 -20.51 21.20
CA ARG A 252 19.70 -21.51 22.28
C ARG A 252 20.75 -21.24 23.34
N ASP A 253 21.56 -20.19 23.18
CA ASP A 253 22.56 -19.85 24.17
C ASP A 253 21.92 -19.48 25.51
N PRO A 254 22.24 -20.21 26.61
CA PRO A 254 21.75 -19.89 27.93
C PRO A 254 22.10 -18.48 28.40
N GLU A 255 23.23 -17.90 28.00
CA GLU A 255 23.61 -16.56 28.44
C GLU A 255 22.74 -15.48 27.79
N LEU A 256 22.54 -15.55 26.48
CA LEU A 256 21.65 -14.65 25.75
C LEU A 256 20.20 -14.77 26.25
N LEU A 257 19.69 -16.00 26.44
CA LEU A 257 18.34 -16.23 26.96
C LEU A 257 18.16 -15.68 28.37
N ARG A 258 19.17 -15.80 29.25
CA ARG A 258 19.16 -15.19 30.57
C ARG A 258 19.13 -13.67 30.49
N GLY A 259 19.97 -13.07 29.63
CA GLY A 259 20.02 -11.62 29.39
C GLY A 259 18.67 -11.07 28.92
N ILE A 260 18.06 -11.71 27.92
CA ILE A 260 16.73 -11.35 27.41
C ILE A 260 15.66 -11.46 28.52
N THR A 261 15.70 -12.54 29.31
CA THR A 261 14.71 -12.77 30.39
C THR A 261 14.83 -11.71 31.49
N LEU A 262 16.06 -11.37 31.89
CA LEU A 262 16.32 -10.31 32.89
C LEU A 262 15.86 -8.94 32.39
N ALA A 263 16.21 -8.59 31.15
CA ALA A 263 15.80 -7.34 30.53
C ALA A 263 14.26 -7.21 30.47
N ARG A 264 13.57 -8.29 30.12
CA ARG A 264 12.09 -8.31 30.11
C ARG A 264 11.49 -8.18 31.50
N LYS A 265 12.05 -8.82 32.52
CA LYS A 265 11.59 -8.68 33.90
C LYS A 265 11.71 -7.24 34.41
N GLN A 266 12.69 -6.50 33.91
CA GLN A 266 12.82 -5.08 34.22
C GLN A 266 11.80 -4.23 33.44
N LEU A 267 11.58 -4.55 32.15
CA LEU A 267 10.58 -3.89 31.31
C LEU A 267 9.15 -4.09 31.82
N SER A 268 8.81 -5.28 32.33
CA SER A 268 7.45 -5.62 32.78
C SER A 268 6.95 -4.76 33.94
N ARG A 269 7.82 -3.99 34.59
CA ARG A 269 7.46 -3.02 35.64
C ARG A 269 6.76 -1.79 35.08
N ASP A 270 7.14 -1.35 33.88
CA ASP A 270 6.66 -0.11 33.25
C ASP A 270 5.84 -0.38 31.97
N ILE A 271 6.15 -1.46 31.25
CA ILE A 271 5.50 -1.87 30.00
C ILE A 271 5.03 -3.31 30.18
N SER A 272 3.74 -3.50 30.43
CA SER A 272 3.18 -4.81 30.76
C SER A 272 2.53 -5.52 29.56
N SER A 273 2.12 -4.79 28.53
CA SER A 273 1.49 -5.35 27.32
C SER A 273 2.30 -5.13 26.05
N ARG A 274 2.08 -6.00 25.05
CA ARG A 274 2.68 -5.86 23.71
C ARG A 274 2.22 -4.57 23.01
N GLU A 275 0.96 -4.18 23.19
CA GLU A 275 0.41 -2.92 22.66
C GLU A 275 1.17 -1.70 23.21
N GLN A 276 1.46 -1.67 24.52
CA GLN A 276 2.23 -0.57 25.11
C GLN A 276 3.67 -0.50 24.58
N TRP A 277 4.28 -1.64 24.26
CA TRP A 277 5.60 -1.68 23.63
C TRP A 277 5.55 -1.09 22.22
N ASP A 278 4.60 -1.56 21.40
CA ASP A 278 4.45 -1.09 20.01
C ASP A 278 4.13 0.41 19.98
N ASP A 279 3.27 0.90 20.87
CA ASP A 279 2.98 2.33 21.03
C ASP A 279 4.20 3.14 21.47
N ALA A 280 5.01 2.62 22.40
CA ALA A 280 6.22 3.30 22.86
C ALA A 280 7.29 3.40 21.76
N VAL A 281 7.49 2.33 20.99
CA VAL A 281 8.44 2.28 19.87
C VAL A 281 7.94 3.18 18.73
N ALA A 282 6.68 3.02 18.32
CA ALA A 282 6.09 3.85 17.26
C ALA A 282 6.09 5.33 17.65
N GLY A 283 5.72 5.66 18.90
CA GLY A 283 5.73 7.02 19.41
C GLY A 283 7.14 7.65 19.42
N ALA A 284 8.17 6.87 19.76
CA ALA A 284 9.56 7.33 19.70
C ALA A 284 10.02 7.65 18.26
N ILE A 285 9.65 6.79 17.30
CA ILE A 285 9.98 7.00 15.88
C ILE A 285 9.27 8.25 15.36
N VAL A 286 7.96 8.38 15.61
CA VAL A 286 7.17 9.54 15.19
C VAL A 286 7.70 10.84 15.80
N SER A 287 7.99 10.85 17.11
CA SER A 287 8.56 12.02 17.78
C SER A 287 9.94 12.41 17.21
N THR A 288 10.75 11.42 16.84
CA THR A 288 12.06 11.64 16.23
C THR A 288 11.91 12.21 14.81
N ALA A 289 11.00 11.66 14.01
CA ALA A 289 10.66 12.16 12.68
C ALA A 289 10.19 13.62 12.73
N GLU A 290 9.28 13.96 13.64
CA GLU A 290 8.77 15.32 13.83
C GLU A 290 9.92 16.30 14.16
N LYS A 291 10.81 15.93 15.11
CA LYS A 291 11.98 16.74 15.48
C LYS A 291 12.93 16.96 14.30
N LEU A 292 13.18 15.92 13.51
CA LEU A 292 14.08 16.00 12.35
C LEU A 292 13.48 16.87 11.24
N CYS A 293 12.17 16.76 11.00
CA CYS A 293 11.43 17.52 9.99
C CYS A 293 11.12 18.96 10.41
N LYS A 294 11.17 19.27 11.71
CA LYS A 294 10.97 20.63 12.23
C LYS A 294 11.92 21.61 11.53
N ASP A 295 11.45 22.76 11.06
CA ASP A 295 12.24 23.76 10.31
C ASP A 295 12.80 23.31 8.93
N VAL A 296 12.71 22.02 8.58
CA VAL A 296 13.06 21.52 7.23
C VAL A 296 11.91 21.78 6.25
N ILE A 297 10.69 21.60 6.72
CA ILE A 297 9.48 21.74 5.92
C ILE A 297 8.81 23.07 6.24
N THR A 298 8.70 23.93 5.24
CA THR A 298 7.99 25.20 5.33
C THR A 298 6.80 25.19 4.39
N TYR A 299 5.62 25.45 4.95
CA TYR A 299 4.37 25.53 4.22
C TYR A 299 4.01 27.01 4.05
N GLU A 300 3.91 27.50 2.81
CA GLU A 300 3.50 28.90 2.58
C GLU A 300 2.02 29.13 2.95
N ASN A 301 1.19 28.08 2.92
CA ASN A 301 -0.24 28.16 3.25
C ASN A 301 -0.58 27.30 4.47
N THR A 302 -0.63 27.92 5.65
CA THR A 302 -1.06 27.27 6.91
C THR A 302 -2.52 26.81 6.89
N SER A 303 -3.35 27.37 5.99
CA SER A 303 -4.77 27.04 5.87
C SER A 303 -5.04 25.65 5.26
N TYR A 304 -4.18 25.16 4.37
CA TYR A 304 -4.38 23.87 3.70
C TYR A 304 -4.15 22.70 4.68
N ARG A 305 -3.16 22.85 5.57
CA ARG A 305 -2.86 21.89 6.65
C ARG A 305 -4.03 21.72 7.62
N LYS A 306 -4.81 22.76 7.90
CA LYS A 306 -5.96 22.66 8.82
C LYS A 306 -7.09 21.86 8.20
N LEU A 307 -7.42 22.07 6.92
CA LEU A 307 -8.51 21.34 6.27
C LEU A 307 -8.20 19.86 6.07
N ASP A 308 -7.01 19.51 5.57
CA ASP A 308 -6.61 18.09 5.41
C ASP A 308 -6.44 17.40 6.76
N PHE A 309 -5.83 18.05 7.76
CA PHE A 309 -5.67 17.44 9.08
C PHE A 309 -7.00 17.32 9.84
N THR A 310 -7.92 18.27 9.70
CA THR A 310 -9.26 18.18 10.30
C THR A 310 -10.13 17.15 9.59
N ALA A 311 -10.06 17.06 8.25
CA ALA A 311 -10.72 16.00 7.49
C ALA A 311 -10.15 14.64 7.88
N ASP A 312 -8.82 14.47 7.89
CA ASP A 312 -8.18 13.22 8.29
C ASP A 312 -8.53 12.85 9.74
N ARG A 313 -8.48 13.79 10.68
CA ARG A 313 -8.84 13.55 12.08
C ARG A 313 -10.33 13.23 12.25
N LEU A 314 -11.21 13.86 11.48
CA LEU A 314 -12.65 13.57 11.51
C LEU A 314 -12.94 12.18 10.92
N LEU A 315 -12.24 11.79 9.86
CA LEU A 315 -12.39 10.52 9.15
C LEU A 315 -11.71 9.35 9.88
N THR A 316 -10.67 9.59 10.68
CA THR A 316 -9.89 8.55 11.39
C THR A 316 -10.16 8.45 12.88
N SER A 317 -10.96 9.34 13.49
CA SER A 317 -11.27 9.20 14.92
C SER A 317 -12.15 7.97 15.18
N ARG A 318 -11.89 7.26 16.28
CA ARG A 318 -12.58 6.01 16.65
C ARG A 318 -14.09 6.20 16.89
N MET A 319 -14.56 7.43 17.15
CA MET A 319 -15.97 7.74 17.38
C MET A 319 -16.65 8.45 16.21
N THR A 320 -15.95 9.34 15.49
CA THR A 320 -16.52 10.07 14.34
C THR A 320 -16.28 9.39 12.99
N GLY A 321 -15.30 8.49 12.90
CA GLY A 321 -14.96 7.76 11.68
C GLY A 321 -16.09 6.85 11.18
N PHE A 322 -16.72 6.07 12.07
CA PHE A 322 -17.83 5.19 11.68
C PHE A 322 -19.09 5.94 11.19
N PRO A 323 -19.58 7.00 11.90
CA PRO A 323 -20.72 7.78 11.42
C PRO A 323 -20.47 8.47 10.09
N VAL A 324 -19.30 9.12 9.93
CA VAL A 324 -18.95 9.83 8.70
C VAL A 324 -18.81 8.83 7.55
N MET A 325 -18.25 7.66 7.81
CA MET A 325 -18.16 6.59 6.83
C MET A 325 -19.51 6.12 6.33
N LEU A 326 -20.42 5.84 7.24
CA LEU A 326 -21.76 5.38 6.90
C LEU A 326 -22.56 6.46 6.16
N LEU A 327 -22.42 7.73 6.56
CA LEU A 327 -23.05 8.87 5.89
C LEU A 327 -22.52 9.06 4.47
N MET A 328 -21.20 8.94 4.28
CA MET A 328 -20.57 9.10 2.97
C MET A 328 -20.94 7.95 2.02
N LEU A 329 -20.94 6.72 2.53
CA LEU A 329 -21.44 5.55 1.80
C LEU A 329 -22.94 5.69 1.45
N ALA A 330 -23.77 6.17 2.39
CA ALA A 330 -25.17 6.45 2.14
C ALA A 330 -25.37 7.54 1.07
N LEU A 331 -24.51 8.57 1.05
CA LEU A 331 -24.53 9.62 0.04
C LEU A 331 -24.19 9.10 -1.36
N ILE A 332 -23.19 8.21 -1.48
CA ILE A 332 -22.87 7.53 -2.75
C ILE A 332 -24.06 6.69 -3.22
N PHE A 333 -24.64 5.89 -2.33
CA PHE A 333 -25.83 5.09 -2.66
C PHE A 333 -26.99 5.98 -3.07
N TRP A 334 -27.22 7.07 -2.37
CA TRP A 334 -28.27 8.05 -2.69
C TRP A 334 -28.06 8.64 -4.09
N ILE A 335 -26.85 9.13 -4.39
CA ILE A 335 -26.50 9.68 -5.70
C ILE A 335 -26.64 8.62 -6.79
N THR A 336 -26.20 7.40 -6.53
CA THR A 336 -26.29 6.30 -7.50
C THR A 336 -27.75 5.94 -7.78
N ILE A 337 -28.60 5.84 -6.76
CA ILE A 337 -30.01 5.46 -6.92
C ILE A 337 -30.81 6.59 -7.56
N TYR A 338 -30.74 7.80 -6.98
CA TYR A 338 -31.53 8.93 -7.48
C TYR A 338 -31.00 9.42 -8.83
N GLY A 339 -29.68 9.49 -8.96
CA GLY A 339 -29.00 9.93 -10.18
C GLY A 339 -29.15 8.96 -11.33
N ALA A 340 -29.28 7.65 -11.10
CA ALA A 340 -29.49 6.67 -12.18
C ALA A 340 -30.91 6.68 -12.74
N ASN A 341 -31.91 7.12 -11.99
CA ASN A 341 -33.30 7.15 -12.46
C ASN A 341 -33.47 8.03 -13.70
N TYR A 342 -32.78 9.17 -13.76
CA TYR A 342 -32.87 10.10 -14.90
C TYR A 342 -32.30 9.53 -16.22
N PRO A 343 -31.03 9.07 -16.29
CA PRO A 343 -30.50 8.42 -17.47
C PRO A 343 -31.21 7.10 -17.78
N SER A 344 -31.69 6.36 -16.77
CA SER A 344 -32.48 5.14 -17.01
C SER A 344 -33.78 5.43 -17.75
N ALA A 345 -34.53 6.46 -17.33
CA ALA A 345 -35.75 6.88 -18.01
C ALA A 345 -35.46 7.31 -19.46
N LEU A 346 -34.42 8.12 -19.67
CA LEU A 346 -34.05 8.59 -21.00
C LEU A 346 -33.63 7.44 -21.94
N LEU A 347 -32.87 6.46 -21.42
CA LEU A 347 -32.46 5.29 -22.19
C LEU A 347 -33.65 4.40 -22.52
N SER A 348 -34.54 4.20 -21.55
CA SER A 348 -35.78 3.45 -21.69
C SER A 348 -36.64 4.06 -22.80
N ASP A 349 -36.92 5.36 -22.73
CA ASP A 349 -37.75 6.06 -23.72
C ASP A 349 -37.14 5.95 -25.13
N GLY A 350 -35.83 6.10 -25.26
CA GLY A 350 -35.13 5.95 -26.54
C GLY A 350 -35.17 4.51 -27.10
N LEU A 351 -34.92 3.51 -26.24
CA LEU A 351 -34.90 2.10 -26.66
C LEU A 351 -36.30 1.57 -26.96
N PHE A 352 -37.32 2.01 -26.22
CA PHE A 352 -38.72 1.67 -26.51
C PHE A 352 -39.24 2.40 -27.75
N PHE A 353 -38.83 3.64 -28.00
CA PHE A 353 -39.14 4.30 -29.27
C PHE A 353 -38.60 3.51 -30.48
N ILE A 354 -37.40 2.95 -30.38
CA ILE A 354 -36.83 2.06 -31.41
C ILE A 354 -37.62 0.74 -31.48
N GLN A 355 -38.09 0.21 -30.36
CA GLN A 355 -38.95 -0.98 -30.33
C GLN A 355 -40.22 -0.75 -31.15
N ASP A 356 -40.90 0.38 -30.95
CA ASP A 356 -42.16 0.69 -31.64
C ASP A 356 -41.93 0.81 -33.15
N ARG A 357 -40.81 1.41 -33.57
CA ARG A 357 -40.42 1.49 -34.98
C ARG A 357 -40.06 0.14 -35.59
N LEU A 358 -39.44 -0.75 -34.82
CA LEU A 358 -39.19 -2.13 -35.22
C LEU A 358 -40.51 -2.89 -35.40
N THR A 359 -41.47 -2.67 -34.50
CA THR A 359 -42.82 -3.25 -34.61
C THR A 359 -43.52 -2.76 -35.88
N ASP A 360 -43.51 -1.46 -36.17
CA ASP A 360 -44.10 -0.90 -37.40
C ASP A 360 -43.45 -1.47 -38.67
N LEU A 361 -42.11 -1.65 -38.66
CA LEU A 361 -41.37 -2.23 -39.78
C LEU A 361 -41.74 -3.70 -40.03
N PHE A 362 -41.87 -4.49 -38.95
CA PHE A 362 -42.28 -5.90 -39.04
C PHE A 362 -43.74 -6.04 -39.51
N GLN A 363 -44.61 -5.12 -39.10
CA GLN A 363 -45.99 -5.06 -39.58
C GLN A 363 -46.06 -4.67 -41.06
N TRP A 364 -45.25 -3.72 -41.51
CA TRP A 364 -45.17 -3.33 -42.92
C TRP A 364 -44.66 -4.48 -43.81
N LEU A 365 -43.67 -5.25 -43.32
CA LEU A 365 -43.12 -6.42 -44.00
C LEU A 365 -44.06 -7.65 -44.01
N HIS A 366 -45.24 -7.57 -43.38
CA HIS A 366 -46.17 -8.71 -43.21
C HIS A 366 -45.49 -9.93 -42.58
N ALA A 367 -44.61 -9.70 -41.60
CA ALA A 367 -43.91 -10.77 -40.91
C ALA A 367 -44.90 -11.63 -40.07
N PRO A 368 -44.67 -12.95 -39.94
CA PRO A 368 -45.51 -13.79 -39.11
C PRO A 368 -45.43 -13.41 -37.63
N ASP A 369 -46.57 -13.46 -36.92
CA ASP A 369 -46.69 -13.02 -35.52
C ASP A 369 -45.72 -13.70 -34.56
N TRP A 370 -45.40 -14.98 -34.80
CA TRP A 370 -44.46 -15.73 -33.96
C TRP A 370 -43.03 -15.15 -34.01
N LEU A 371 -42.61 -14.61 -35.16
CA LEU A 371 -41.28 -14.06 -35.37
C LEU A 371 -41.15 -12.67 -34.74
N HIS A 372 -42.16 -11.82 -34.93
CA HIS A 372 -42.25 -10.53 -34.25
C HIS A 372 -42.30 -10.69 -32.72
N GLY A 373 -43.12 -11.63 -32.24
CA GLY A 373 -43.25 -11.93 -30.81
C GLY A 373 -41.93 -12.39 -30.19
N LEU A 374 -41.18 -13.26 -30.86
CA LEU A 374 -39.89 -13.75 -30.36
C LEU A 374 -38.82 -12.65 -30.36
N LEU A 375 -38.62 -11.96 -31.49
CA LEU A 375 -37.50 -11.05 -31.68
C LEU A 375 -37.71 -9.69 -31.02
N VAL A 376 -38.90 -9.09 -31.20
CA VAL A 376 -39.17 -7.73 -30.74
C VAL A 376 -39.70 -7.74 -29.32
N LEU A 377 -40.79 -8.49 -29.06
CA LEU A 377 -41.43 -8.53 -27.75
C LEU A 377 -40.69 -9.42 -26.74
N GLY A 378 -39.94 -10.42 -27.21
CA GLY A 378 -39.10 -11.28 -26.39
C GLY A 378 -37.70 -10.70 -26.23
N LEU A 379 -36.85 -10.93 -27.22
CA LEU A 379 -35.42 -10.64 -27.13
C LEU A 379 -35.12 -9.14 -26.96
N TYR A 380 -35.59 -8.31 -27.88
CA TYR A 380 -35.28 -6.87 -27.88
C TYR A 380 -35.85 -6.19 -26.64
N ARG A 381 -37.11 -6.44 -26.30
CA ARG A 381 -37.75 -5.85 -25.12
C ARG A 381 -37.01 -6.19 -23.83
N VAL A 382 -36.62 -7.44 -23.65
CA VAL A 382 -35.85 -7.87 -22.46
C VAL A 382 -34.48 -7.21 -22.45
N LEU A 383 -33.79 -7.16 -23.59
CA LEU A 383 -32.47 -6.53 -23.70
C LEU A 383 -32.54 -5.03 -23.43
N ALA A 384 -33.46 -4.31 -24.06
CA ALA A 384 -33.69 -2.88 -23.87
C ALA A 384 -33.95 -2.57 -22.40
N TRP A 385 -34.72 -3.43 -21.72
CA TRP A 385 -35.06 -3.25 -20.32
C TRP A 385 -33.88 -3.52 -19.38
N VAL A 386 -33.15 -4.63 -19.58
CA VAL A 386 -31.94 -4.94 -18.81
C VAL A 386 -30.91 -3.81 -18.95
N VAL A 387 -30.69 -3.33 -20.17
CA VAL A 387 -29.74 -2.25 -20.45
C VAL A 387 -30.20 -0.94 -19.82
N SER A 388 -31.48 -0.58 -19.94
CA SER A 388 -31.99 0.68 -19.38
C SER A 388 -31.94 0.72 -17.86
N VAL A 389 -32.19 -0.41 -17.19
CA VAL A 389 -32.29 -0.46 -15.72
C VAL A 389 -30.95 -0.70 -15.04
N MET A 390 -30.10 -1.58 -15.59
CA MET A 390 -28.86 -2.00 -14.92
C MET A 390 -27.63 -1.17 -15.27
N LEU A 391 -27.55 -0.63 -16.49
CA LEU A 391 -26.36 0.08 -16.95
C LEU A 391 -26.17 1.44 -16.24
N PRO A 392 -27.19 2.29 -16.05
CA PRO A 392 -26.98 3.63 -15.49
C PRO A 392 -26.46 3.67 -14.05
N PRO A 393 -26.95 2.84 -13.11
CA PRO A 393 -26.38 2.78 -11.76
C PRO A 393 -24.90 2.41 -11.76
N MET A 394 -24.50 1.42 -12.58
CA MET A 394 -23.08 1.02 -12.68
C MET A 394 -22.22 2.14 -13.29
N ALA A 395 -22.72 2.80 -14.33
CA ALA A 395 -22.02 3.89 -15.00
C ALA A 395 -21.76 5.10 -14.08
N ILE A 396 -22.64 5.33 -13.08
CA ILE A 396 -22.44 6.38 -12.08
C ILE A 396 -21.56 5.90 -10.93
N PHE A 397 -21.79 4.67 -10.45
CA PHE A 397 -21.10 4.13 -9.29
C PHE A 397 -19.60 3.95 -9.52
N PHE A 398 -19.18 3.37 -10.64
CA PHE A 398 -17.76 3.08 -10.88
C PHE A 398 -16.90 4.35 -10.90
N PRO A 399 -17.23 5.42 -11.63
CA PRO A 399 -16.46 6.67 -11.57
C PRO A 399 -16.42 7.29 -10.18
N LEU A 400 -17.54 7.28 -9.45
CA LEU A 400 -17.58 7.81 -8.08
C LEU A 400 -16.71 6.99 -7.13
N PHE A 401 -16.72 5.66 -7.29
CA PHE A 401 -15.92 4.73 -6.51
C PHE A 401 -14.42 4.89 -6.81
N THR A 402 -14.03 4.98 -8.09
CA THR A 402 -12.64 5.23 -8.49
C THR A 402 -12.14 6.57 -7.96
N LEU A 403 -12.96 7.62 -8.01
CA LEU A 403 -12.59 8.94 -7.46
C LEU A 403 -12.35 8.87 -5.94
N LEU A 404 -13.07 8.01 -5.22
CA LEU A 404 -12.86 7.79 -3.79
C LEU A 404 -11.65 6.92 -3.48
N GLU A 405 -11.32 6.00 -4.38
CA GLU A 405 -10.07 5.25 -4.33
C GLU A 405 -8.87 6.19 -4.49
N ASP A 406 -8.93 7.05 -5.50
CA ASP A 406 -7.90 8.04 -5.82
C ASP A 406 -7.77 9.10 -4.71
N ALA A 407 -8.87 9.49 -4.08
CA ALA A 407 -8.87 10.35 -2.88
C ALA A 407 -8.31 9.65 -1.63
N GLY A 408 -7.97 8.36 -1.70
CA GLY A 408 -7.42 7.58 -0.60
C GLY A 408 -8.43 7.29 0.50
N TYR A 409 -9.73 7.38 0.22
CA TYR A 409 -10.79 7.19 1.20
C TYR A 409 -11.11 5.71 1.43
N LEU A 410 -11.17 4.89 0.38
CA LEU A 410 -11.44 3.45 0.49
C LEU A 410 -10.39 2.71 1.34
N PRO A 411 -9.07 2.99 1.22
CA PRO A 411 -8.07 2.42 2.14
C PRO A 411 -8.32 2.80 3.60
N ARG A 412 -8.82 4.02 3.88
CA ARG A 412 -9.13 4.49 5.25
C ARG A 412 -10.35 3.80 5.82
N ILE A 413 -11.39 3.58 4.99
CA ILE A 413 -12.56 2.76 5.36
C ILE A 413 -12.12 1.35 5.72
N ALA A 414 -11.33 0.72 4.85
CA ALA A 414 -10.84 -0.64 5.07
C ALA A 414 -10.04 -0.74 6.38
N TYR A 415 -9.22 0.25 6.71
CA TYR A 415 -8.49 0.31 7.97
C TYR A 415 -9.41 0.45 9.19
N ASN A 416 -10.38 1.36 9.15
CA ASN A 416 -11.34 1.54 10.25
C ASN A 416 -12.21 0.29 10.48
N LEU A 417 -12.53 -0.43 9.40
CA LEU A 417 -13.29 -1.69 9.42
C LEU A 417 -12.42 -2.92 9.71
N ASP A 418 -11.09 -2.79 9.72
CA ASP A 418 -10.21 -3.94 9.97
C ASP A 418 -10.39 -4.49 11.39
N LYS A 419 -10.54 -3.61 12.40
CA LYS A 419 -10.75 -4.02 13.79
C LYS A 419 -12.01 -4.88 14.00
N PRO A 420 -13.21 -4.50 13.52
CA PRO A 420 -14.40 -5.36 13.61
C PRO A 420 -14.32 -6.60 12.71
N PHE A 421 -13.71 -6.51 11.52
CA PHE A 421 -13.58 -7.68 10.64
C PHE A 421 -12.57 -8.71 11.18
N HIS A 422 -11.53 -8.26 11.89
CA HIS A 422 -10.55 -9.12 12.54
C HIS A 422 -11.20 -9.95 13.67
N CYS A 423 -12.25 -9.44 14.34
CA CYS A 423 -13.05 -10.25 15.27
C CYS A 423 -13.74 -11.44 14.57
N CYS A 424 -13.97 -11.34 13.27
CA CYS A 424 -14.55 -12.38 12.43
C CYS A 424 -13.51 -13.16 11.59
N HIS A 425 -12.20 -13.01 11.88
CA HIS A 425 -11.10 -13.58 11.08
C HIS A 425 -11.12 -13.17 9.60
N ALA A 426 -11.61 -11.97 9.33
CA ALA A 426 -11.72 -11.38 8.00
C ALA A 426 -10.86 -10.11 7.90
N CYS A 427 -10.47 -9.73 6.68
CA CYS A 427 -9.69 -8.51 6.45
C CYS A 427 -10.62 -7.33 6.16
N GLY A 428 -10.31 -6.13 6.66
CA GLY A 428 -11.10 -4.91 6.40
C GLY A 428 -11.26 -4.57 4.90
N LYS A 429 -10.36 -5.07 4.03
CA LYS A 429 -10.51 -4.97 2.57
C LYS A 429 -11.76 -5.71 2.05
N GLN A 430 -12.26 -6.74 2.73
CA GLN A 430 -13.45 -7.50 2.34
C GLN A 430 -14.75 -6.70 2.53
N ALA A 431 -14.74 -5.66 3.37
CA ALA A 431 -15.88 -4.77 3.52
C ALA A 431 -16.24 -4.05 2.21
N LEU A 432 -15.23 -3.74 1.37
CA LEU A 432 -15.43 -3.13 0.06
C LEU A 432 -16.19 -4.08 -0.88
N THR A 433 -15.80 -5.35 -0.88
CA THR A 433 -16.46 -6.40 -1.66
C THR A 433 -17.91 -6.62 -1.20
N MET A 434 -18.18 -6.54 0.11
CA MET A 434 -19.55 -6.58 0.63
C MET A 434 -20.38 -5.37 0.20
N CYS A 435 -19.82 -4.17 0.18
CA CYS A 435 -20.51 -2.98 -0.31
C CYS A 435 -20.87 -3.09 -1.79
N MET A 436 -19.96 -3.64 -2.61
CA MET A 436 -20.23 -3.94 -4.03
C MET A 436 -21.34 -4.98 -4.19
N GLY A 437 -21.33 -6.05 -3.38
CA GLY A 437 -22.39 -7.06 -3.38
C GLY A 437 -23.74 -6.51 -2.92
N PHE A 438 -23.75 -5.57 -1.98
CA PHE A 438 -24.97 -4.89 -1.55
C PHE A 438 -25.54 -3.98 -2.64
N LEU A 439 -24.67 -3.27 -3.38
CA LEU A 439 -25.07 -2.45 -4.53
C LEU A 439 -25.72 -3.30 -5.63
N SER A 440 -25.11 -4.44 -5.97
CA SER A 440 -25.66 -5.34 -7.00
C SER A 440 -27.01 -5.94 -6.56
N ALA A 441 -27.15 -6.29 -5.28
CA ALA A 441 -28.42 -6.73 -4.72
C ALA A 441 -29.50 -5.64 -4.77
N ILE A 442 -29.15 -4.38 -4.50
CA ILE A 442 -30.07 -3.24 -4.63
C ILE A 442 -30.48 -3.04 -6.09
N ALA A 443 -29.53 -3.08 -7.03
CA ALA A 443 -29.83 -2.98 -8.46
C ALA A 443 -30.78 -4.10 -8.92
N LEU A 444 -30.57 -5.33 -8.42
CA LEU A 444 -31.45 -6.47 -8.68
C LEU A 444 -32.85 -6.26 -8.08
N ARG A 445 -32.94 -5.66 -6.88
CA ARG A 445 -34.22 -5.33 -6.26
C ARG A 445 -34.96 -4.22 -7.01
N PHE A 446 -34.23 -3.28 -7.60
CA PHE A 446 -34.80 -2.27 -8.50
C PHE A 446 -35.36 -2.90 -9.78
N PHE A 447 -34.65 -3.86 -10.36
CA PHE A 447 -35.15 -4.67 -11.46
C PHE A 447 -36.50 -5.31 -11.09
N PHE A 448 -36.59 -6.04 -9.98
CA PHE A 448 -37.88 -6.63 -9.56
C PHE A 448 -38.96 -5.60 -9.18
N GLY A 449 -38.58 -4.49 -8.54
CA GLY A 449 -39.52 -3.44 -8.12
C GLY A 449 -40.12 -2.68 -9.31
N PHE A 450 -39.30 -2.37 -10.31
CA PHE A 450 -39.75 -1.70 -11.54
C PHE A 450 -40.57 -2.65 -12.42
N PHE A 451 -40.25 -3.96 -12.42
CA PHE A 451 -41.07 -5.00 -13.05
C PHE A 451 -42.50 -4.98 -12.49
N SER A 452 -42.65 -5.02 -11.17
CA SER A 452 -43.97 -4.96 -10.50
C SER A 452 -44.72 -3.64 -10.72
N PHE A 453 -44.00 -2.51 -10.83
CA PHE A 453 -44.61 -1.20 -11.08
C PHE A 453 -45.15 -1.07 -12.51
N VAL A 454 -44.40 -1.55 -13.52
CA VAL A 454 -44.83 -1.54 -14.92
C VAL A 454 -45.95 -2.55 -15.17
N GLU A 455 -45.89 -3.73 -14.54
CA GLU A 455 -46.96 -4.73 -14.62
C GLU A 455 -48.25 -4.24 -13.95
N SER A 456 -48.15 -3.51 -12.83
CA SER A 456 -49.30 -2.84 -12.20
C SER A 456 -49.91 -1.76 -13.09
N ARG A 457 -49.11 -0.94 -13.80
CA ARG A 457 -49.67 0.05 -14.74
C ARG A 457 -50.39 -0.58 -15.93
N ARG A 458 -49.98 -1.76 -16.41
CA ARG A 458 -50.69 -2.49 -17.47
C ARG A 458 -52.00 -3.14 -17.01
N LEU A 459 -52.09 -3.59 -15.76
CA LEU A 459 -53.32 -4.19 -15.21
C LEU A 459 -54.45 -3.16 -15.02
N TYR A 460 -54.14 -1.85 -14.92
CA TYR A 460 -55.15 -0.78 -14.84
C TYR A 460 -55.62 -0.24 -16.19
N GLU A 461 -55.00 -0.63 -17.32
CA GLU A 461 -55.41 -0.21 -18.68
C GLU A 461 -56.20 -1.28 -19.49
N PHE A 462 -56.56 -2.41 -18.87
CA PHE A 462 -57.46 -3.40 -19.49
C PHE A 462 -58.78 -3.56 -18.72
N PRO A 463 -59.81 -2.74 -19.00
CA PRO A 463 -61.18 -3.12 -18.71
C PRO A 463 -62.00 -3.15 -20.00
N LEU A 464 -61.71 -4.00 -20.99
CA LEU A 464 -62.63 -4.28 -22.10
C LEU A 464 -62.12 -5.38 -23.06
N PHE A 465 -61.91 -6.62 -22.61
CA PHE A 465 -61.87 -7.77 -23.53
C PHE A 465 -62.22 -9.09 -22.82
N CYS A 466 -63.33 -9.10 -22.07
CA CYS A 466 -64.01 -10.33 -21.65
C CYS A 466 -65.49 -10.27 -22.08
N GLN A 467 -65.72 -10.16 -23.39
CA GLN A 467 -66.94 -10.62 -24.04
C GLN A 467 -66.57 -11.05 -25.46
N PHE A 468 -66.37 -12.35 -25.66
CA PHE A 468 -66.93 -13.18 -26.74
C PHE A 468 -66.15 -14.49 -26.87
N LYS A 469 -66.85 -15.57 -26.50
CA LYS A 469 -66.61 -17.01 -26.75
C LYS A 469 -65.33 -17.66 -26.20
#